data_AF-F5T9U3-F1
#
_entry.id   AF-F5T9U3-F1
#
_cell.length_a   1.000
_cell.length_b   1.000
_cell.length_c   1.000
_cell.angle_alpha   90.00
_cell.angle_beta   90.00
_cell.angle_gamma   90.00
#
_symmetry.space_group_name_H-M   'P 1'
#
loop_
_entity.id
_entity.type
_entity.pdbx_description
1 polymer ?
#
loop_
_entity_poly.entity_id
_entity_poly.type
_entity_poly.pdbx_seq_one_letter_code
_entity_poly.pdbx_strand_id
1 'polypeptide(L)'
;MILFYKYLGFSLKKIKELLKKEDGEVLNHLKAQLKLMQKEKQKLLTLIETLEKTIESEERKVSMPTKEKFKGFSYQDNQKYKQAAIDLYGREVIEETIQKQKGKEQEITDGFNRIFFAFSENKSNGLSATAQENIQLAEELHKHLCRYAFDCPIDVFSSIAYGYVQNKEFKNNLDQFGDGTAQYVCDAVQQYVKEQ
;
A
#
# COMPACT_ATOMS: atom_id res chain seq x y z
N MET A 1 -27.48 4.79 13.02
CA MET A 1 -27.13 3.39 12.71
C MET A 1 -26.39 3.21 11.38
N ILE A 2 -26.67 3.97 10.31
CA ILE A 2 -25.97 3.76 9.00
C ILE A 2 -24.83 4.76 8.78
N LEU A 3 -25.00 6.02 9.18
CA LEU A 3 -24.10 7.13 8.83
C LEU A 3 -22.64 6.92 9.29
N PHE A 4 -22.41 6.46 10.52
CA PHE A 4 -21.03 6.25 11.02
C PHE A 4 -20.31 5.11 10.28
N TYR A 5 -20.99 3.99 10.01
CA TYR A 5 -20.41 2.95 9.17
C TYR A 5 -20.15 3.45 7.74
N LYS A 6 -21.03 4.30 7.21
CA LYS A 6 -20.82 4.93 5.91
C LYS A 6 -19.61 5.85 5.88
N TYR A 7 -19.43 6.68 6.90
CA TYR A 7 -18.25 7.52 7.08
C TYR A 7 -16.96 6.67 7.12
N LEU A 8 -16.99 5.54 7.82
CA LEU A 8 -15.89 4.58 7.92
C LEU A 8 -15.72 3.69 6.66
N GLY A 9 -16.36 4.02 5.54
CA GLY A 9 -16.15 3.36 4.25
C GLY A 9 -16.90 2.04 4.04
N PHE A 10 -17.84 1.65 4.90
CA PHE A 10 -18.57 0.39 4.73
C PHE A 10 -19.57 0.47 3.57
N SER A 11 -19.69 -0.62 2.79
CA SER A 11 -20.71 -0.73 1.74
C SER A 11 -22.12 -0.88 2.34
N LEU A 12 -23.16 -0.46 1.60
CA LEU A 12 -24.56 -0.61 2.07
C LEU A 12 -24.92 -2.07 2.33
N LYS A 13 -24.42 -2.98 1.50
CA LYS A 13 -24.59 -4.43 1.67
C LYS A 13 -24.00 -4.89 3.00
N LYS A 14 -22.77 -4.47 3.32
CA LYS A 14 -22.10 -4.85 4.56
C LYS A 14 -22.78 -4.27 5.79
N ILE A 15 -23.25 -3.04 5.71
CA ILE A 15 -24.03 -2.40 6.79
C ILE A 15 -25.31 -3.20 7.05
N LYS A 16 -26.03 -3.61 6.00
CA LYS A 16 -27.23 -4.43 6.13
C LYS A 16 -26.94 -5.80 6.78
N GLU A 17 -25.81 -6.44 6.46
CA GLU A 17 -25.39 -7.69 7.11
C GLU A 17 -25.07 -7.51 8.60
N LEU A 18 -24.34 -6.45 8.95
CA LEU A 18 -23.99 -6.15 10.34
C LEU A 18 -25.25 -5.92 11.18
N LEU A 19 -26.19 -5.13 10.65
CA LEU A 19 -27.46 -4.81 11.32
C LEU A 19 -28.41 -6.02 11.45
N LYS A 20 -28.21 -7.08 10.68
CA LYS A 20 -29.00 -8.32 10.75
C LYS A 20 -28.43 -9.34 11.75
N LYS A 21 -27.15 -9.22 12.11
CA LYS A 21 -26.42 -10.25 12.88
C LYS A 21 -26.60 -10.10 14.38
N GLU A 22 -26.90 -8.90 14.85
CA GLU A 22 -27.19 -8.60 16.25
C GLU A 22 -28.68 -8.28 16.33
N ASP A 23 -29.48 -9.28 16.63
CA ASP A 23 -30.93 -9.13 16.75
C ASP A 23 -31.26 -8.11 17.86
N GLY A 24 -31.61 -6.89 17.48
CA GLY A 24 -32.36 -5.94 18.30
C GLY A 24 -31.62 -4.95 19.20
N GLU A 25 -30.36 -5.16 19.62
CA GLU A 25 -29.70 -4.20 20.53
C GLU A 25 -28.98 -3.08 19.79
N VAL A 26 -29.74 -2.03 19.44
CA VAL A 26 -29.22 -0.75 18.89
C VAL A 26 -27.99 -0.24 19.65
N LEU A 27 -27.97 -0.44 20.96
CA LEU A 27 -26.86 -0.05 21.83
C LEU A 27 -25.53 -0.75 21.47
N ASN A 28 -25.55 -2.01 21.05
CA ASN A 28 -24.33 -2.76 20.70
C ASN A 28 -23.72 -2.24 19.40
N HIS A 29 -24.54 -1.97 18.40
CA HIS A 29 -24.10 -1.31 17.17
C HIS A 29 -23.54 0.09 17.43
N LEU A 30 -24.17 0.89 18.28
CA LEU A 30 -23.65 2.21 18.65
C LEU A 30 -22.30 2.12 19.37
N LYS A 31 -22.13 1.17 20.30
CA LYS A 31 -20.84 0.92 20.97
C LYS A 31 -19.77 0.45 19.97
N ALA A 32 -20.12 -0.42 19.04
CA ALA A 32 -19.21 -0.88 17.98
C ALA A 32 -18.79 0.26 17.06
N GLN A 33 -19.73 1.11 16.64
CA GLN A 33 -19.46 2.32 15.86
C GLN A 33 -18.53 3.27 16.61
N LEU A 34 -18.81 3.54 17.89
CA LEU A 34 -17.96 4.39 18.72
C LEU A 34 -16.54 3.85 18.80
N LYS A 35 -16.36 2.54 19.01
CA LYS A 35 -15.05 1.90 19.05
C LYS A 35 -14.29 2.06 17.72
N LEU A 36 -14.98 1.94 16.58
CA LEU A 36 -14.38 2.17 15.27
C LEU A 36 -14.00 3.63 15.04
N MET A 37 -14.87 4.57 15.43
CA MET A 37 -14.59 6.01 15.36
C MET A 37 -13.40 6.41 16.26
N GLN A 38 -13.26 5.79 17.43
CA GLN A 38 -12.11 6.01 18.30
C GLN A 38 -10.81 5.50 17.65
N LYS A 39 -10.85 4.36 16.96
CA LYS A 39 -9.68 3.89 16.18
C LYS A 39 -9.35 4.86 15.06
N GLU A 40 -10.35 5.37 14.34
CA GLU A 40 -10.15 6.35 13.28
C GLU A 40 -9.54 7.65 13.82
N LYS A 41 -10.01 8.14 14.98
CA LYS A 41 -9.40 9.26 15.69
C LYS A 41 -7.91 9.02 15.98
N GLN A 42 -7.55 7.84 16.49
CA GLN A 42 -6.16 7.52 16.79
C GLN A 42 -5.30 7.45 15.52
N LYS A 43 -5.85 6.91 14.42
CA LYS A 43 -5.19 6.94 13.11
C LYS A 43 -4.93 8.38 12.66
N LEU A 44 -5.93 9.25 12.71
CA LEU A 44 -5.80 10.66 12.35
C LEU A 44 -4.75 11.39 13.21
N LEU A 45 -4.74 11.16 14.53
CA LEU A 45 -3.72 11.73 15.42
C LEU A 45 -2.31 11.27 15.04
N THR A 46 -2.15 9.99 14.68
CA THR A 46 -0.86 9.46 14.23
C THR A 46 -0.42 10.10 12.92
N LEU A 47 -1.33 10.26 11.96
CA LEU A 47 -1.06 10.91 10.67
C LEU A 47 -0.66 12.38 10.85
N ILE A 48 -1.33 13.10 11.77
CA ILE A 48 -0.99 14.48 12.12
C ILE A 48 0.43 14.55 12.72
N GLU A 49 0.76 13.70 13.69
CA GLU A 49 2.10 13.63 14.29
C GLU A 49 3.18 13.38 13.23
N THR A 50 2.91 12.47 12.28
CA THR A 50 3.83 12.18 11.18
C THR A 50 4.00 13.38 10.25
N LEU A 51 2.92 14.10 9.93
CA LEU A 51 2.99 15.30 9.11
C LEU A 51 3.78 16.42 9.81
N GLU A 52 3.55 16.64 11.11
CA GLU A 52 4.29 17.62 11.92
C GLU A 52 5.80 17.33 11.91
N LYS A 53 6.20 16.08 12.14
CA LYS A 53 7.62 15.67 12.07
C LYS A 53 8.20 15.80 10.67
N THR A 54 7.40 15.51 9.65
CA THR A 54 7.82 15.69 8.25
C THR A 54 8.11 17.16 7.97
N ILE A 55 7.22 18.07 8.37
CA ILE A 55 7.43 19.53 8.25
C ILE A 55 8.70 19.96 9.00
N GLU A 56 8.88 19.53 10.24
CA GLU A 56 10.07 19.84 11.04
C GLU A 56 11.37 19.37 10.36
N SER A 57 11.33 18.18 9.75
CA SER A 57 12.47 17.61 9.02
C SER A 57 12.85 18.44 7.79
N GLU A 58 11.84 18.92 7.04
CA GLU A 58 12.02 19.78 5.87
C GLU A 58 12.55 21.17 6.26
N GLU A 59 11.96 21.79 7.29
CA GLU A 59 12.37 23.11 7.79
C GLU A 59 13.82 23.11 8.27
N ARG A 60 14.24 22.04 8.97
CA ARG A 60 15.60 21.93 9.52
C ARG A 60 16.60 21.28 8.57
N LYS A 61 16.16 20.84 7.39
CA LYS A 61 16.97 20.07 6.42
C LYS A 61 17.65 18.85 7.08
N VAL A 62 16.94 18.16 7.96
CA VAL A 62 17.43 16.96 8.65
C VAL A 62 16.66 15.76 8.13
N SER A 63 17.35 14.65 7.84
CA SER A 63 16.70 13.45 7.34
C SER A 63 15.88 12.76 8.44
N MET A 64 14.60 12.50 8.16
CA MET A 64 13.70 11.72 9.01
C MET A 64 13.75 10.24 8.61
N PRO A 65 13.88 9.29 9.58
CA PRO A 65 13.92 7.86 9.26
C PRO A 65 12.67 7.39 8.50
N THR A 66 12.86 6.53 7.50
CA THR A 66 11.81 6.05 6.59
C THR A 66 10.60 5.48 7.32
N LYS A 67 10.80 4.74 8.41
CA LYS A 67 9.72 4.16 9.21
C LYS A 67 8.81 5.22 9.85
N GLU A 68 9.36 6.38 10.20
CA GLU A 68 8.59 7.42 10.88
C GLU A 68 7.73 8.22 9.90
N LYS A 69 8.22 8.45 8.67
CA LYS A 69 7.49 9.16 7.60
C LYS A 69 6.16 8.49 7.22
N PHE A 70 5.99 7.20 7.51
CA PHE A 70 4.79 6.40 7.17
C PHE A 70 3.98 5.91 8.36
N LYS A 71 4.33 6.33 9.57
CA LYS A 71 3.57 6.00 10.77
C LYS A 71 2.12 6.49 10.59
N GLY A 72 1.15 5.58 10.65
CA GLY A 72 -0.29 5.90 10.52
C GLY A 72 -0.95 5.62 9.15
N PHE A 73 -0.17 5.40 8.09
CA PHE A 73 -0.71 4.90 6.81
C PHE A 73 -0.90 3.37 6.87
N SER A 74 -2.01 2.84 6.35
CA SER A 74 -2.32 1.40 6.40
C SER A 74 -2.83 0.84 5.07
N TYR A 75 -2.59 -0.46 4.85
CA TYR A 75 -2.94 -1.28 3.68
C TYR A 75 -4.44 -1.34 3.30
N GLN A 76 -5.36 -0.81 4.12
CA GLN A 76 -6.80 -1.08 4.00
C GLN A 76 -7.47 -0.49 2.74
N ASP A 77 -6.77 0.32 1.96
CA ASP A 77 -7.26 0.82 0.68
C ASP A 77 -7.28 -0.25 -0.44
N ASN A 78 -6.70 -1.44 -0.22
CA ASN A 78 -6.64 -2.51 -1.23
C ASN A 78 -7.90 -3.40 -1.36
N GLN A 79 -8.92 -3.24 -0.49
CA GLN A 79 -10.17 -4.02 -0.59
C GLN A 79 -10.89 -3.82 -1.93
N LYS A 80 -10.73 -2.64 -2.56
CA LYS A 80 -11.33 -2.32 -3.88
C LYS A 80 -10.81 -3.20 -5.02
N TYR A 81 -9.61 -3.76 -4.89
CA TYR A 81 -8.99 -4.54 -5.97
C TYR A 81 -9.23 -6.03 -5.87
N LYS A 82 -9.78 -6.53 -4.75
CA LYS A 82 -9.91 -7.97 -4.52
C LYS A 82 -10.74 -8.65 -5.60
N GLN A 83 -11.86 -8.05 -6.02
CA GLN A 83 -12.72 -8.65 -7.04
C GLN A 83 -12.06 -8.60 -8.42
N ALA A 84 -11.48 -7.46 -8.81
CA ALA A 84 -10.75 -7.33 -10.07
C ALA A 84 -9.57 -8.30 -10.15
N ALA A 85 -8.86 -8.52 -9.04
CA ALA A 85 -7.76 -9.48 -8.97
C ALA A 85 -8.26 -10.93 -9.07
N ILE A 86 -9.42 -11.26 -8.50
CA ILE A 86 -10.05 -12.59 -8.68
C ILE A 86 -10.45 -12.80 -10.14
N ASP A 87 -11.01 -11.78 -10.78
CA ASP A 87 -11.45 -11.88 -12.18
C ASP A 87 -10.26 -12.01 -13.14
N LEU A 88 -9.10 -11.41 -12.81
CA LEU A 88 -7.89 -11.45 -13.64
C LEU A 88 -7.00 -12.68 -13.38
N TYR A 89 -6.85 -13.09 -12.11
CA TYR A 89 -5.86 -14.08 -11.68
C TYR A 89 -6.49 -15.36 -11.08
N GLY A 90 -7.81 -15.41 -10.95
CA GLY A 90 -8.54 -16.55 -10.39
C GLY A 90 -8.66 -16.52 -8.87
N ARG A 91 -9.75 -17.12 -8.36
CA ARG A 91 -10.07 -17.08 -6.92
C ARG A 91 -9.03 -17.80 -6.06
N GLU A 92 -8.58 -18.98 -6.50
CA GLU A 92 -7.67 -19.82 -5.73
C GLU A 92 -6.32 -19.12 -5.48
N VAL A 93 -5.75 -18.49 -6.51
CA VAL A 93 -4.50 -17.73 -6.41
C VAL A 93 -4.64 -16.57 -5.42
N ILE A 94 -5.75 -15.82 -5.49
CA ILE A 94 -6.00 -14.70 -4.58
C ILE A 94 -6.21 -15.17 -3.14
N GLU A 95 -6.92 -16.30 -2.94
CA GLU A 95 -7.13 -16.85 -1.60
C GLU A 95 -5.83 -17.39 -0.98
N GLU A 96 -4.98 -18.04 -1.77
CA GLU A 96 -3.66 -18.49 -1.34
C GLU A 96 -2.77 -17.30 -0.96
N THR A 97 -2.72 -16.25 -1.78
CA THR A 97 -2.00 -15.01 -1.46
C THR A 97 -2.51 -14.38 -0.16
N ILE A 98 -3.84 -14.25 0.00
CA ILE A 98 -4.43 -13.70 1.23
C ILE A 98 -4.01 -14.52 2.46
N GLN A 99 -4.01 -15.86 2.34
CA GLN A 99 -3.61 -16.73 3.44
C GLN A 99 -2.12 -16.62 3.74
N LYS A 100 -1.26 -16.46 2.72
CA LYS A 100 0.19 -16.25 2.86
C LYS A 100 0.54 -14.94 3.56
N GLN A 101 -0.29 -13.92 3.35
CA GLN A 101 -0.11 -12.56 3.90
C GLN A 101 -0.73 -12.37 5.29
N LYS A 102 -1.64 -13.27 5.70
CA LYS A 102 -2.36 -13.17 6.96
C LYS A 102 -1.40 -13.12 8.16
N GLY A 103 -1.52 -12.08 8.98
CA GLY A 103 -0.68 -11.84 10.15
C GLY A 103 0.70 -11.23 9.84
N LYS A 104 1.00 -10.94 8.56
CA LYS A 104 2.24 -10.29 8.11
C LYS A 104 1.98 -8.97 7.39
N GLU A 105 0.76 -8.45 7.48
CA GLU A 105 0.29 -7.31 6.69
C GLU A 105 1.17 -6.07 6.88
N GLN A 106 1.61 -5.83 8.12
CA GLN A 106 2.50 -4.73 8.44
C GLN A 106 3.90 -4.92 7.83
N GLU A 107 4.50 -6.10 7.97
CA GLU A 107 5.82 -6.41 7.40
C GLU A 107 5.82 -6.25 5.87
N ILE A 108 4.75 -6.71 5.21
CA ILE A 108 4.58 -6.61 3.76
C ILE A 108 4.51 -5.14 3.35
N THR A 109 3.66 -4.37 4.03
CA THR A 109 3.45 -2.94 3.73
C THR A 109 4.72 -2.14 3.97
N ASP A 110 5.40 -2.37 5.10
CA ASP A 110 6.65 -1.69 5.45
C ASP A 110 7.74 -2.01 4.42
N GLY A 111 7.82 -3.26 3.93
CA GLY A 111 8.76 -3.66 2.89
C GLY A 111 8.53 -2.96 1.55
N PHE A 112 7.29 -2.94 1.05
CA PHE A 112 6.96 -2.23 -0.20
C PHE A 112 7.22 -0.73 -0.06
N ASN A 113 6.75 -0.11 1.03
CA ASN A 113 6.96 1.31 1.27
C ASN A 113 8.45 1.63 1.27
N ARG A 114 9.27 0.91 2.06
CA ARG A 114 10.73 1.12 2.10
C ARG A 114 11.35 1.13 0.70
N ILE A 115 10.99 0.15 -0.13
CA ILE A 115 11.56 0.01 -1.48
C ILE A 115 11.14 1.17 -2.38
N PHE A 116 9.84 1.49 -2.46
CA PHE A 116 9.37 2.61 -3.29
C PHE A 116 9.89 3.96 -2.81
N PHE A 117 10.12 4.12 -1.50
CA PHE A 117 10.79 5.31 -0.97
C PHE A 117 12.23 5.42 -1.40
N ALA A 118 13.00 4.34 -1.31
CA ALA A 118 14.39 4.35 -1.72
C ALA A 118 14.52 4.71 -3.22
N PHE A 119 13.59 4.23 -4.06
CA PHE A 119 13.50 4.69 -5.45
C PHE A 119 13.24 6.20 -5.57
N SER A 120 12.27 6.73 -4.83
CA SER A 120 11.97 8.17 -4.86
C SER A 120 13.13 9.04 -4.33
N GLU A 121 13.81 8.59 -3.29
CA GLU A 121 14.98 9.29 -2.73
C GLU A 121 16.14 9.29 -3.71
N ASN A 122 16.48 8.14 -4.30
CA ASN A 122 17.50 8.05 -5.35
C ASN A 122 17.17 8.96 -6.54
N LYS A 123 15.91 8.97 -6.97
CA LYS A 123 15.43 9.87 -8.02
C LYS A 123 15.61 11.34 -7.63
N SER A 124 15.27 11.72 -6.41
CA SER A 124 15.37 13.10 -5.91
C SER A 124 16.83 13.56 -5.78
N ASN A 125 17.74 12.62 -5.49
CA ASN A 125 19.18 12.84 -5.47
C ASN A 125 19.81 12.83 -6.87
N GLY A 126 19.02 12.65 -7.93
CA GLY A 126 19.48 12.70 -9.32
C GLY A 126 20.17 11.43 -9.81
N LEU A 127 20.06 10.30 -9.10
CA LEU A 127 20.57 9.02 -9.59
C LEU A 127 19.75 8.57 -10.81
N SER A 128 20.42 7.94 -11.78
CA SER A 128 19.72 7.30 -12.91
C SER A 128 18.84 6.14 -12.42
N ALA A 129 17.66 5.97 -13.02
CA ALA A 129 16.81 4.81 -12.76
C ALA A 129 17.51 3.47 -12.98
N THR A 130 18.49 3.43 -13.89
CA THR A 130 19.29 2.24 -14.22
C THR A 130 20.61 2.16 -13.47
N ALA A 131 20.81 2.97 -12.43
CA ALA A 131 21.98 2.86 -11.54
C ALA A 131 21.94 1.53 -10.76
N GLN A 132 23.11 1.03 -10.35
CA GLN A 132 23.24 -0.26 -9.67
C GLN A 132 22.38 -0.33 -8.40
N GLU A 133 22.29 0.77 -7.66
CA GLU A 133 21.49 0.92 -6.45
C GLU A 133 20.00 0.68 -6.74
N ASN A 134 19.51 1.17 -7.87
CA ASN A 134 18.12 1.01 -8.28
C ASN A 134 17.83 -0.37 -8.87
N ILE A 135 18.82 -0.99 -9.53
CA ILE A 135 18.73 -2.39 -9.98
C ILE A 135 18.63 -3.32 -8.76
N GLN A 136 19.40 -3.06 -7.70
CA GLN A 136 19.30 -3.80 -6.43
C GLN A 136 17.93 -3.60 -5.78
N LEU A 137 17.38 -2.38 -5.77
CA LEU A 137 16.02 -2.14 -5.27
C LEU A 137 14.96 -2.87 -6.10
N ALA A 138 15.15 -3.01 -7.42
CA ALA A 138 14.25 -3.77 -8.28
C ALA A 138 14.32 -5.28 -7.97
N GLU A 139 15.51 -5.81 -7.70
CA GLU A 139 15.69 -7.19 -7.21
C GLU A 139 15.01 -7.39 -5.84
N GLU A 140 15.16 -6.44 -4.91
CA GLU A 140 14.49 -6.48 -3.62
C GLU A 140 12.97 -6.46 -3.76
N LEU A 141 12.45 -5.63 -4.67
CA LEU A 141 11.03 -5.57 -4.99
C LEU A 141 10.52 -6.91 -5.53
N HIS A 142 11.27 -7.51 -6.45
CA HIS A 142 10.96 -8.82 -7.03
C HIS A 142 10.91 -9.90 -5.94
N LYS A 143 11.94 -9.99 -5.10
CA LYS A 143 12.01 -10.95 -3.99
C LYS A 143 10.87 -10.76 -2.99
N HIS A 144 10.53 -9.51 -2.67
CA HIS A 144 9.42 -9.20 -1.76
C HIS A 144 8.08 -9.64 -2.33
N LEU A 145 7.86 -9.43 -3.63
CA LEU A 145 6.69 -9.91 -4.36
C LEU A 145 6.62 -11.45 -4.35
N CYS A 146 7.70 -12.15 -4.71
CA CYS A 146 7.74 -13.61 -4.69
C CYS A 146 7.46 -14.19 -3.29
N ARG A 147 8.03 -13.56 -2.26
CA ARG A 147 7.88 -13.98 -0.88
C ARG A 147 6.46 -13.82 -0.37
N TYR A 148 5.75 -12.75 -0.73
CA TYR A 148 4.48 -12.39 -0.08
C TYR A 148 3.26 -12.42 -0.97
N ALA A 149 3.40 -12.39 -2.29
CA ALA A 149 2.28 -12.41 -3.23
C ALA A 149 2.11 -13.80 -3.86
N PHE A 150 2.93 -14.12 -4.85
CA PHE A 150 2.91 -15.36 -5.63
C PHE A 150 4.30 -15.58 -6.24
N ASP A 151 4.63 -16.79 -6.67
CA ASP A 151 5.86 -17.02 -7.43
C ASP A 151 5.79 -16.20 -8.73
N CYS A 152 6.61 -15.17 -8.84
CA CYS A 152 6.51 -14.18 -9.91
C CYS A 152 7.64 -14.42 -10.92
N PRO A 153 7.34 -14.99 -12.10
CA PRO A 153 8.31 -15.08 -13.18
C PRO A 153 8.80 -13.70 -13.63
N ILE A 154 10.01 -13.63 -14.20
CA ILE A 154 10.68 -12.37 -14.52
C ILE A 154 9.93 -11.55 -15.61
N ASP A 155 9.27 -12.23 -16.55
CA ASP A 155 8.42 -11.65 -17.60
C ASP A 155 7.11 -11.09 -17.03
N VAL A 156 6.54 -11.77 -16.03
CA VAL A 156 5.40 -11.27 -15.25
C VAL A 156 5.81 -10.05 -14.44
N PHE A 157 7.00 -10.05 -13.83
CA PHE A 157 7.51 -8.90 -13.09
C PHE A 157 7.71 -7.67 -13.97
N SER A 158 8.24 -7.85 -15.19
CA SER A 158 8.31 -6.80 -16.22
C SER A 158 6.91 -6.24 -16.57
N SER A 159 5.92 -7.12 -16.74
CA SER A 159 4.54 -6.73 -17.06
C SER A 159 3.89 -5.93 -15.93
N ILE A 160 4.15 -6.30 -14.67
CA ILE A 160 3.69 -5.55 -13.49
C ILE A 160 4.28 -4.14 -13.48
N ALA A 161 5.58 -4.02 -13.76
CA ALA A 161 6.25 -2.72 -13.82
C ALA A 161 5.66 -1.80 -14.89
N TYR A 162 5.33 -2.30 -16.08
CA TYR A 162 4.58 -1.52 -17.07
C TYR A 162 3.20 -1.12 -16.55
N GLY A 163 2.53 -2.00 -15.79
CA GLY A 163 1.26 -1.71 -15.13
C GLY A 163 1.31 -0.49 -14.20
N TYR A 164 2.44 -0.26 -13.52
CA TYR A 164 2.64 0.93 -12.68
C TYR A 164 2.51 2.25 -13.45
N VAL A 165 2.86 2.26 -14.75
CA VAL A 165 2.80 3.46 -15.60
C VAL A 165 1.47 3.53 -16.34
N GLN A 166 1.02 2.41 -16.91
CA GLN A 166 -0.14 2.35 -17.80
C GLN A 166 -1.47 2.48 -17.05
N ASN A 167 -1.53 1.99 -15.80
CA ASN A 167 -2.71 2.13 -14.98
C ASN A 167 -2.65 3.45 -14.20
N LYS A 168 -3.57 4.38 -14.50
CA LYS A 168 -3.65 5.70 -13.85
C LYS A 168 -3.70 5.63 -12.33
N GLU A 169 -4.34 4.61 -11.77
CA GLU A 169 -4.50 4.48 -10.33
C GLU A 169 -3.21 4.04 -9.65
N PHE A 170 -2.52 3.03 -10.20
CA PHE A 170 -1.20 2.62 -9.72
C PHE A 170 -0.17 3.73 -9.90
N LYS A 171 -0.21 4.42 -11.06
CA LYS A 171 0.64 5.57 -11.33
C LYS A 171 0.45 6.66 -10.29
N ASN A 172 -0.79 7.04 -10.00
CA ASN A 172 -1.09 8.04 -8.99
C ASN A 172 -0.62 7.61 -7.59
N ASN A 173 -0.78 6.34 -7.22
CA ASN A 173 -0.33 5.85 -5.91
C ASN A 173 1.20 5.91 -5.76
N LEU A 174 1.95 5.57 -6.80
CA LEU A 174 3.42 5.62 -6.76
C LEU A 174 3.96 7.04 -6.91
N ASP A 175 3.31 7.89 -7.71
CA ASP A 175 3.70 9.29 -7.88
C ASP A 175 3.41 10.12 -6.61
N GLN A 176 2.64 9.63 -5.63
CA GLN A 176 2.55 10.24 -4.29
C GLN A 176 3.90 10.29 -3.57
N PHE A 177 4.84 9.41 -3.93
CA PHE A 177 6.20 9.44 -3.40
C PHE A 177 7.07 10.51 -4.07
N GLY A 178 6.60 11.09 -5.18
CA GLY A 178 7.27 12.13 -5.98
C GLY A 178 6.88 12.00 -7.45
N ASP A 179 6.64 13.11 -8.14
CA ASP A 179 6.17 13.11 -9.53
C ASP A 179 7.09 12.27 -10.44
N GLY A 180 6.53 11.32 -11.19
CA GLY A 180 7.27 10.45 -12.11
C GLY A 180 7.99 9.27 -11.44
N THR A 181 7.75 9.00 -10.16
CA THR A 181 8.30 7.82 -9.46
C THR A 181 7.82 6.52 -10.11
N ALA A 182 6.57 6.44 -10.58
CA ALA A 182 6.07 5.24 -11.26
C ALA A 182 6.90 4.87 -12.50
N GLN A 183 7.29 5.86 -13.31
CA GLN A 183 8.13 5.64 -14.49
C GLN A 183 9.56 5.24 -14.07
N TYR A 184 10.12 5.92 -13.08
CA TYR A 184 11.46 5.66 -12.58
C TYR A 184 11.63 4.23 -12.05
N VAL A 185 10.64 3.75 -11.28
CA VAL A 185 10.60 2.37 -10.80
C VAL A 185 10.45 1.40 -11.98
N CYS A 186 9.59 1.70 -12.94
CA CYS A 186 9.42 0.88 -14.12
C CYS A 186 10.75 0.70 -14.87
N ASP A 187 11.48 1.79 -15.12
CA ASP A 187 12.75 1.77 -15.85
C ASP A 187 13.82 0.95 -15.10
N ALA A 188 13.88 1.07 -13.77
CA ALA A 188 14.77 0.26 -12.93
C ALA A 188 14.43 -1.24 -13.01
N VAL A 189 13.14 -1.59 -12.94
CA VAL A 189 12.69 -2.98 -13.09
C VAL A 189 13.00 -3.52 -14.47
N GLN A 190 12.78 -2.74 -15.53
CA GLN A 190 13.11 -3.18 -16.89
C GLN A 190 14.61 -3.42 -17.07
N GLN A 191 15.46 -2.63 -16.40
CA GLN A 191 16.90 -2.87 -16.42
C GLN A 191 17.27 -4.15 -15.67
N TYR A 192 16.75 -4.34 -14.46
CA TYR A 192 16.94 -5.57 -13.69
C TYR A 192 16.52 -6.82 -14.46
N VAL A 193 15.36 -6.79 -15.13
CA VAL A 193 14.84 -7.91 -15.94
C VAL A 193 15.77 -8.24 -17.11
N LYS A 194 16.37 -7.24 -17.77
CA LYS A 194 17.30 -7.48 -18.88
C LYS A 194 18.61 -8.15 -18.45
N GLU A 195 18.95 -8.06 -17.17
CA GLU A 195 20.18 -8.60 -16.60
C GLU A 195 20.00 -10.02 -16.03
N GLN A 196 18.79 -10.59 -16.10
CA GLN A 196 18.49 -11.98 -15.68
C GLN A 196 18.62 -13.00 -16.80
#